data_AF-A0A3F3Q3P6-F1
#
_entry.id   AF-A0A3F3Q3P6-F1
#
_cell.length_a   1.000
_cell.length_b   1.000
_cell.length_c   1.000
_cell.angle_alpha   90.00
_cell.angle_beta   90.00
_cell.angle_gamma   90.00
#
_symmetry.space_group_name_H-M   'P 1'
#
loop_
_entity.id
_entity.type
_entity.pdbx_description
1 polymer ?
#
loop_
_entity_poly.entity_id
_entity_poly.type
_entity_poly.pdbx_seq_one_letter_code
_entity_poly.pdbx_strand_id
1 'polypeptide(L)'
;MSQPGKYQSLLHVSNTQPKTQADRLPEKLPDGIQPVPERLKGREDYLTWRFEIHQILKNIGLQDMIDKDLSHPNADHTNYWLWHHLSINIQFWLASQLSDSLKKALIMSPDAHDYADEAYEIIKSLVLGHGHMLYQITYFDLIYQRRSDYSTVEQYVEAFKHAYTFAKEFKVGISPYCGLLHLLKELESDLPTWVSTVECNLPDNAADTLQEKEFLVYCRTAIEQGNKQM
;
A
#
# COMPACT_ATOMS: atom_id res chain seq x y z
N MET A 1 -13.84 -39.02 -43.09
CA MET A 1 -13.80 -39.04 -41.61
C MET A 1 -13.23 -37.71 -41.16
N SER A 2 -14.06 -36.81 -40.63
CA SER A 2 -13.67 -35.63 -39.86
C SER A 2 -14.94 -35.12 -39.18
N GLN A 3 -15.03 -35.27 -37.86
CA GLN A 3 -16.06 -34.59 -37.06
C GLN A 3 -15.52 -33.25 -36.58
N PRO A 4 -16.29 -32.14 -36.70
CA PRO A 4 -16.02 -30.91 -36.01
C PRO A 4 -16.81 -30.83 -34.69
N GLY A 5 -16.23 -30.15 -33.72
CA GLY A 5 -16.97 -29.50 -32.64
C GLY A 5 -17.15 -30.32 -31.36
N LYS A 6 -16.47 -29.86 -30.30
CA LYS A 6 -17.09 -29.42 -29.04
C LYS A 6 -16.01 -28.80 -28.17
N TYR A 7 -15.79 -27.49 -28.38
CA TYR A 7 -15.31 -26.64 -27.29
C TYR A 7 -16.49 -26.51 -26.32
N GLN A 8 -16.42 -27.22 -25.19
CA GLN A 8 -17.28 -26.92 -24.05
C GLN A 8 -16.69 -25.71 -23.32
N SER A 9 -17.17 -24.52 -23.66
CA SER A 9 -17.27 -23.42 -22.71
C SER A 9 -18.42 -23.71 -21.76
N LEU A 10 -18.17 -23.69 -20.44
CA LEU A 10 -19.08 -23.21 -19.39
C LEU A 10 -18.18 -22.78 -18.21
N LEU A 11 -17.93 -21.47 -18.01
CA LEU A 11 -18.72 -20.55 -17.15
C LEU A 11 -18.67 -21.04 -15.69
N HIS A 12 -18.00 -20.35 -14.75
CA HIS A 12 -18.43 -19.05 -14.23
C HIS A 12 -17.27 -18.42 -13.44
N VAL A 13 -16.64 -17.35 -13.94
CA VAL A 13 -15.92 -16.43 -13.04
C VAL A 13 -17.00 -15.52 -12.48
N SER A 14 -17.61 -15.92 -11.36
CA SER A 14 -18.49 -15.06 -10.58
C SER A 14 -17.65 -13.91 -10.04
N ASN A 15 -17.90 -12.72 -10.57
CA ASN A 15 -17.37 -11.46 -10.05
C ASN A 15 -18.13 -11.10 -8.75
N THR A 16 -17.93 -11.89 -7.70
CA THR A 16 -18.41 -11.61 -6.35
C THR A 16 -17.20 -11.21 -5.52
N GLN A 17 -17.19 -9.96 -5.04
CA GLN A 17 -16.28 -9.57 -3.96
C GLN A 17 -16.40 -10.60 -2.83
N PRO A 18 -15.28 -10.98 -2.19
CA PRO A 18 -15.34 -11.87 -1.03
C PRO A 18 -16.22 -11.22 0.03
N LYS A 19 -17.09 -12.01 0.63
CA LYS A 19 -17.83 -11.63 1.83
C LYS A 19 -16.99 -11.90 3.06
N THR A 20 -16.17 -12.96 3.01
CA THR A 20 -15.27 -13.35 4.09
C THR A 20 -13.86 -13.58 3.57
N GLN A 21 -12.90 -13.56 4.48
CA GLN A 21 -11.50 -13.90 4.19
C GLN A 21 -11.31 -15.35 3.66
N ALA A 22 -12.32 -16.22 3.78
CA ALA A 22 -12.24 -17.62 3.38
C ALA A 22 -12.83 -17.92 1.98
N ASP A 23 -13.43 -16.92 1.32
CA ASP A 23 -14.18 -17.11 0.07
C ASP A 23 -13.27 -17.28 -1.16
N ARG A 24 -12.05 -16.72 -1.10
CA ARG A 24 -11.10 -16.73 -2.22
C ARG A 24 -9.81 -17.50 -1.92
N LEU A 25 -9.86 -18.40 -0.94
CA LEU A 25 -8.72 -19.29 -0.67
C LEU A 25 -8.39 -20.14 -1.90
N PRO A 26 -7.10 -20.37 -2.20
CA PRO A 26 -6.70 -21.14 -3.36
C PRO A 26 -7.04 -22.63 -3.17
N GLU A 27 -7.46 -23.29 -4.26
CA GLU A 27 -7.74 -24.73 -4.24
C GLU A 27 -6.50 -25.58 -3.91
N LYS A 28 -5.32 -25.09 -4.32
CA LYS A 28 -4.02 -25.69 -4.01
C LYS A 28 -3.24 -24.75 -3.10
N LEU A 29 -2.91 -25.22 -1.90
CA LEU A 29 -2.10 -24.46 -0.96
C LEU A 29 -0.64 -24.39 -1.42
N PRO A 30 0.05 -23.26 -1.16
CA PRO A 30 1.47 -23.14 -1.40
C PRO A 30 2.26 -24.02 -0.42
N ASP A 31 3.42 -24.51 -0.84
CA ASP A 31 4.33 -25.29 0.02
C ASP A 31 4.93 -24.44 1.16
N GLY A 32 4.88 -23.11 1.02
CA GLY A 32 5.31 -22.17 2.04
C GLY A 32 5.18 -20.72 1.58
N ILE A 33 5.40 -19.78 2.50
CA ILE A 33 5.39 -18.33 2.23
C ILE A 33 6.83 -17.84 2.28
N GLN A 34 7.27 -17.18 1.21
CA GLN A 34 8.62 -16.62 1.14
C GLN A 34 8.77 -15.49 2.17
N PRO A 35 9.95 -15.32 2.81
CA PRO A 35 10.20 -14.16 3.65
C PRO A 35 10.30 -12.89 2.82
N VAL A 36 10.09 -11.73 3.45
CA VAL A 36 10.44 -10.44 2.84
C VAL A 36 11.97 -10.29 2.78
N PRO A 37 12.53 -9.61 1.76
CA PRO A 37 13.95 -9.31 1.67
C PRO A 37 14.51 -8.59 2.90
N GLU A 38 13.79 -7.59 3.41
CA GLU A 38 14.18 -6.84 4.59
C GLU A 38 13.10 -6.89 5.68
N ARG A 39 13.53 -7.21 6.90
CA ARG A 39 12.64 -7.19 8.06
C ARG A 39 12.27 -5.76 8.43
N LEU A 40 11.02 -5.57 8.86
CA LEU A 40 10.51 -4.30 9.36
C LEU A 40 11.27 -3.86 10.61
N LYS A 41 11.88 -2.69 10.57
CA LYS A 41 12.63 -2.08 11.67
C LYS A 41 11.85 -0.94 12.32
N GLY A 42 11.09 -0.19 11.53
CA GLY A 42 10.42 1.00 11.98
C GLY A 42 9.48 1.58 10.93
N ARG A 43 9.29 2.89 11.02
CA ARG A 43 8.32 3.62 10.20
C ARG A 43 8.85 3.89 8.80
N GLU A 44 10.15 4.10 8.71
CA GLU A 44 10.91 4.39 7.51
C GLU A 44 10.80 3.31 6.44
N ASP A 45 10.74 2.04 6.84
CA ASP A 45 10.68 0.88 5.95
C ASP A 45 9.28 0.24 5.87
N TYR A 46 8.30 0.77 6.61
CA TYR A 46 6.94 0.26 6.65
C TYR A 46 6.26 0.16 5.29
N LEU A 47 6.42 1.18 4.44
CA LEU A 47 5.77 1.24 3.14
C LEU A 47 6.26 0.13 2.20
N THR A 48 7.59 -0.03 2.11
CA THR A 48 8.22 -1.07 1.30
C THR A 48 7.85 -2.45 1.84
N TRP A 49 7.99 -2.65 3.15
CA TRP A 49 7.60 -3.90 3.81
C TRP A 49 6.13 -4.25 3.54
N ARG A 50 5.23 -3.29 3.72
CA ARG A 50 3.79 -3.46 3.46
C ARG A 50 3.55 -3.88 2.02
N PHE A 51 4.16 -3.21 1.05
CA PHE A 51 4.02 -3.55 -0.36
C PHE A 51 4.47 -4.99 -0.63
N GLU A 52 5.61 -5.40 -0.10
CA GLU A 52 6.15 -6.76 -0.27
C GLU A 52 5.24 -7.82 0.35
N ILE A 53 4.77 -7.62 1.58
CA ILE A 53 3.80 -8.52 2.23
C ILE A 53 2.56 -8.71 1.35
N HIS A 54 1.98 -7.61 0.85
CA HIS A 54 0.80 -7.68 -0.02
C HIS A 54 1.08 -8.42 -1.32
N GLN A 55 2.23 -8.18 -1.97
CA GLN A 55 2.57 -8.88 -3.21
C GLN A 55 2.81 -10.38 -2.97
N ILE A 56 3.53 -10.74 -1.91
CA ILE A 56 3.80 -12.15 -1.56
C ILE A 56 2.49 -12.89 -1.34
N LEU A 57 1.60 -12.36 -0.49
CA LEU A 57 0.33 -13.00 -0.17
C LEU A 57 -0.60 -13.04 -1.40
N LYS A 58 -0.63 -11.97 -2.21
CA LYS A 58 -1.41 -11.94 -3.45
C LYS A 58 -0.95 -13.00 -4.46
N ASN A 59 0.35 -13.20 -4.61
CA ASN A 59 0.90 -14.17 -5.56
C ASN A 59 0.55 -15.62 -5.20
N ILE A 60 0.25 -15.90 -3.93
CA ILE A 60 -0.16 -17.23 -3.44
C ILE A 60 -1.66 -17.30 -3.13
N GLY A 61 -2.44 -16.26 -3.45
CA GLY A 61 -3.89 -16.23 -3.26
C GLY A 61 -4.36 -16.07 -1.81
N LEU A 62 -3.50 -15.58 -0.90
CA LEU A 62 -3.78 -15.42 0.53
C LEU A 62 -3.86 -13.96 0.98
N GLN A 63 -4.00 -13.00 0.05
CA GLN A 63 -4.05 -11.57 0.37
C GLN A 63 -5.21 -11.19 1.29
N ASP A 64 -6.33 -11.90 1.22
CA ASP A 64 -7.54 -11.61 2.01
C ASP A 64 -7.33 -11.90 3.50
N MET A 65 -6.31 -12.68 3.86
CA MET A 65 -6.03 -13.10 5.24
C MET A 65 -5.57 -11.96 6.14
N ILE A 66 -5.06 -10.87 5.55
CA ILE A 66 -4.61 -9.67 6.28
C ILE A 66 -5.58 -8.49 6.10
N ASP A 67 -6.68 -8.70 5.38
CA ASP A 67 -7.65 -7.65 5.09
C ASP A 67 -8.65 -7.53 6.26
N LYS A 68 -8.51 -6.47 7.06
CA LYS A 68 -9.37 -6.24 8.23
C LYS A 68 -10.79 -5.83 7.87
N ASP A 69 -11.02 -5.34 6.65
CA ASP A 69 -12.35 -4.93 6.20
C ASP A 69 -13.20 -6.15 5.79
N LEU A 70 -12.59 -7.31 5.59
CA LEU A 70 -13.26 -8.58 5.39
C LEU A 70 -13.53 -9.27 6.73
N SER A 71 -14.77 -9.66 6.96
CA SER A 71 -15.12 -10.42 8.15
C SER A 71 -14.47 -11.80 8.14
N HIS A 72 -14.11 -12.29 9.33
CA HIS A 72 -13.76 -13.69 9.54
C HIS A 72 -14.94 -14.60 9.14
N PRO A 73 -14.68 -15.78 8.57
CA PRO A 73 -15.73 -16.75 8.30
C PRO A 73 -16.34 -17.27 9.61
N ASN A 74 -17.65 -17.53 9.59
CA ASN A 74 -18.33 -18.22 10.69
C ASN A 74 -17.89 -19.69 10.76
N ALA A 75 -18.08 -20.33 11.93
CA ALA A 75 -17.69 -21.72 12.17
C ALA A 75 -18.40 -22.76 11.26
N ASP A 76 -19.55 -22.41 10.69
CA ASP A 76 -20.32 -23.21 9.73
C ASP A 76 -19.86 -23.01 8.27
N HIS A 77 -18.96 -22.05 8.01
CA HIS A 77 -18.42 -21.82 6.69
C HIS A 77 -17.60 -23.02 6.21
N THR A 78 -17.82 -23.46 4.97
CA THR A 78 -17.16 -24.65 4.39
C THR A 78 -15.64 -24.63 4.53
N ASN A 79 -15.03 -23.44 4.42
CA ASN A 79 -13.58 -23.25 4.50
C ASN A 79 -13.08 -22.77 5.88
N TYR A 80 -13.92 -22.75 6.92
CA TYR A 80 -13.57 -22.18 8.23
C TYR A 80 -12.26 -22.75 8.80
N TRP A 81 -12.14 -24.07 8.88
CA TRP A 81 -10.96 -24.72 9.47
C TRP A 81 -9.69 -24.48 8.68
N LEU A 82 -9.80 -24.44 7.35
CA LEU A 82 -8.68 -24.14 6.48
C LEU A 82 -8.23 -22.69 6.67
N TRP A 83 -9.18 -21.75 6.65
CA TRP A 83 -8.93 -20.34 6.94
C TRP A 83 -8.25 -20.17 8.31
N HIS A 84 -8.81 -20.78 9.36
CA HIS A 84 -8.29 -20.66 10.73
C HIS A 84 -6.84 -21.13 10.83
N HIS A 85 -6.51 -22.30 10.25
CA HIS A 85 -5.14 -22.81 10.26
C HIS A 85 -4.18 -21.92 9.48
N LEU A 86 -4.58 -21.47 8.29
CA LEU A 86 -3.76 -20.58 7.47
C LEU A 86 -3.55 -19.22 8.13
N SER A 87 -4.58 -18.67 8.76
CA SER A 87 -4.53 -17.37 9.45
C SER A 87 -3.53 -17.39 10.61
N ILE A 88 -3.52 -18.46 11.42
CA ILE A 88 -2.52 -18.66 12.48
C ILE A 88 -1.09 -18.79 11.88
N ASN A 89 -0.93 -19.56 10.80
CA ASN A 89 0.39 -19.71 10.17
C ASN A 89 0.91 -18.39 9.59
N ILE A 90 0.04 -17.59 8.96
CA ILE A 90 0.38 -16.26 8.42
C ILE A 90 0.69 -15.31 9.56
N GLN A 91 -0.05 -15.36 10.67
CA GLN A 91 0.23 -14.56 11.87
C GLN A 91 1.67 -14.82 12.37
N PHE A 92 2.05 -16.10 12.50
CA PHE A 92 3.39 -16.46 12.93
C PHE A 92 4.45 -16.03 11.91
N TRP A 93 4.16 -16.19 10.61
CA TRP A 93 5.02 -15.75 9.53
C TRP A 93 5.21 -14.22 9.56
N LEU A 94 4.16 -13.42 9.75
CA LEU A 94 4.23 -11.96 9.89
C LEU A 94 5.16 -11.56 11.03
N ALA A 95 5.02 -12.19 12.20
CA ALA A 95 5.89 -11.94 13.35
C ALA A 95 7.38 -12.26 13.06
N SER A 96 7.66 -13.19 12.15
CA SER A 96 9.04 -13.51 11.72
C SER A 96 9.62 -12.53 10.70
N GLN A 97 8.78 -11.67 10.11
CA GLN A 97 9.20 -10.58 9.20
C GLN A 97 9.57 -9.29 9.95
N LEU A 98 9.59 -9.31 11.29
CA LEU A 98 9.87 -8.16 12.13
C LEU A 98 11.30 -8.20 12.68
N SER A 99 11.87 -7.03 12.93
CA SER A 99 13.03 -6.88 13.80
C SER A 99 12.76 -7.42 15.21
N ASP A 100 13.81 -7.79 15.94
CA ASP A 100 13.66 -8.36 17.28
C ASP A 100 12.97 -7.42 18.28
N SER A 101 13.16 -6.10 18.11
CA SER A 101 12.49 -5.07 18.92
C SER A 101 10.99 -5.05 18.65
N LEU A 102 10.56 -4.98 17.39
CA LEU A 102 9.15 -4.98 17.02
C LEU A 102 8.47 -6.31 17.33
N LYS A 103 9.17 -7.44 17.16
CA LYS A 103 8.65 -8.75 17.54
C LYS A 103 8.36 -8.84 19.04
N LYS A 104 9.25 -8.32 19.89
CA LYS A 104 9.01 -8.23 21.34
C LYS A 104 7.82 -7.33 21.64
N ALA A 105 7.71 -6.19 20.97
CA ALA A 105 6.59 -5.28 21.15
C ALA A 105 5.25 -5.94 20.76
N LEU A 106 5.20 -6.69 19.66
CA LEU A 106 4.03 -7.46 19.25
C LEU A 106 3.63 -8.51 20.31
N ILE A 107 4.59 -9.29 20.82
CA ILE A 107 4.35 -10.29 21.87
C ILE A 107 3.83 -9.65 23.17
N MET A 108 4.30 -8.45 23.50
CA MET A 108 3.89 -7.71 24.68
C MET A 108 2.61 -6.90 24.48
N SER A 109 2.04 -6.89 23.28
CA SER A 109 0.79 -6.18 23.00
C SER A 109 -0.34 -6.76 23.85
N PRO A 110 -1.14 -5.92 24.54
CA PRO A 110 -2.29 -6.39 25.31
C PRO A 110 -3.44 -6.86 24.42
N ASP A 111 -3.44 -6.47 23.14
CA ASP A 111 -4.49 -6.79 22.19
C ASP A 111 -4.29 -8.21 21.63
N ALA A 112 -5.40 -8.95 21.53
CA ALA A 112 -5.41 -10.27 20.91
C ALA A 112 -5.06 -10.16 19.42
N HIS A 113 -4.23 -11.09 18.95
CA HIS A 113 -3.76 -11.17 17.58
C HIS A 113 -3.55 -12.62 17.19
N ASP A 114 -4.61 -13.40 17.40
CA ASP A 114 -4.62 -14.83 17.13
C ASP A 114 -4.63 -15.09 15.61
N TYR A 115 -5.13 -14.12 14.84
CA TYR A 115 -5.28 -14.18 13.40
C TYR A 115 -4.41 -13.17 12.64
N ALA A 116 -4.21 -13.44 11.36
CA ALA A 116 -3.29 -12.70 10.50
C ALA A 116 -3.66 -11.22 10.32
N ASP A 117 -4.93 -10.89 10.11
CA ASP A 117 -5.42 -9.51 9.97
C ASP A 117 -5.21 -8.70 11.25
N GLU A 118 -5.45 -9.32 12.40
CA GLU A 118 -5.27 -8.69 13.71
C GLU A 118 -3.80 -8.40 13.97
N ALA A 119 -2.93 -9.40 13.75
CA ALA A 119 -1.49 -9.22 13.89
C ALA A 119 -0.95 -8.15 12.94
N TYR A 120 -1.44 -8.14 11.70
CA TYR A 120 -1.08 -7.13 10.71
C TYR A 120 -1.44 -5.70 11.16
N GLU A 121 -2.65 -5.51 11.70
CA GLU A 121 -3.08 -4.21 12.22
C GLU A 121 -2.35 -3.79 13.49
N ILE A 122 -2.00 -4.73 14.39
CA ILE A 122 -1.15 -4.41 15.54
C ILE A 122 0.25 -3.99 15.07
N ILE A 123 0.87 -4.71 14.13
CA ILE A 123 2.19 -4.35 13.58
C ILE A 123 2.15 -2.93 13.02
N LYS A 124 1.12 -2.62 12.23
CA LYS A 124 0.87 -1.28 11.69
C LYS A 124 0.73 -0.24 12.79
N SER A 125 -0.03 -0.52 13.84
CA SER A 125 -0.22 0.35 15.01
C SER A 125 1.08 0.59 15.77
N LEU A 126 1.89 -0.44 16.00
CA LEU A 126 3.18 -0.34 16.68
C LEU A 126 4.18 0.54 15.92
N VAL A 127 4.14 0.48 14.60
CA VAL A 127 5.10 1.18 13.73
C VAL A 127 4.67 2.60 13.42
N LEU A 128 3.38 2.82 13.20
CA LEU A 128 2.87 4.12 12.77
C LEU A 128 2.19 4.92 13.89
N GLY A 129 1.94 4.29 15.05
CA GLY A 129 1.03 4.79 16.06
C GLY A 129 -0.44 4.51 15.70
N HIS A 130 -1.36 4.96 16.56
CA HIS A 130 -2.79 4.73 16.39
C HIS A 130 -3.60 6.04 16.41
N GLY A 131 -4.79 5.98 15.79
CA GLY A 131 -5.80 7.03 15.86
C GLY A 131 -5.32 8.39 15.34
N HIS A 132 -5.68 9.47 16.05
CA HIS A 132 -5.40 10.84 15.65
C HIS A 132 -3.90 11.12 15.45
N MET A 133 -3.03 10.50 16.26
CA MET A 133 -1.59 10.71 16.17
C MET A 133 -1.03 10.21 14.83
N LEU A 134 -1.47 9.04 14.36
CA LEU A 134 -1.10 8.52 13.05
C LEU A 134 -1.51 9.48 11.92
N TYR A 135 -2.74 9.98 11.97
CA TYR A 135 -3.26 10.94 10.99
C TYR A 135 -2.45 12.23 10.97
N GLN A 136 -2.14 12.74 12.16
CA GLN A 136 -1.38 13.95 12.35
C GLN A 136 0.05 13.81 11.79
N ILE A 137 0.77 12.74 12.15
CA ILE A 137 2.14 12.55 11.69
C ILE A 137 2.17 12.30 10.19
N THR A 138 1.28 11.47 9.65
CA THR A 138 1.20 11.22 8.20
C THR A 138 0.90 12.49 7.40
N TYR A 139 0.01 13.35 7.89
CA TYR A 139 -0.26 14.64 7.25
C TYR A 139 0.95 15.58 7.33
N PHE A 140 1.60 15.67 8.49
CA PHE A 140 2.76 16.54 8.68
C PHE A 140 3.98 16.10 7.89
N ASP A 141 4.23 14.79 7.75
CA ASP A 141 5.30 14.28 6.89
C ASP A 141 5.10 14.69 5.44
N LEU A 142 3.85 14.68 4.94
CA LEU A 142 3.54 15.11 3.59
C LEU A 142 3.82 16.60 3.38
N ILE A 143 3.32 17.46 4.27
CA ILE A 143 3.38 18.92 4.06
C ILE A 143 4.69 19.57 4.50
N TYR A 144 5.49 18.89 5.33
CA TYR A 144 6.80 19.41 5.76
C TYR A 144 7.98 18.85 4.97
N GLN A 145 7.76 17.88 4.08
CA GLN A 145 8.80 17.44 3.14
C GLN A 145 9.27 18.61 2.26
N ARG A 146 10.59 18.85 2.29
CA ARG A 146 11.25 19.88 1.48
C ARG A 146 12.14 19.27 0.42
N ARG A 147 12.23 19.92 -0.74
CA ARG A 147 13.19 19.54 -1.78
C ARG A 147 14.64 19.61 -1.30
N SER A 148 14.95 20.56 -0.41
CA SER A 148 16.30 20.75 0.16
C SER A 148 16.81 19.57 1.00
N ASP A 149 15.93 18.69 1.47
CA ASP A 149 16.30 17.56 2.32
C ASP A 149 16.85 16.37 1.51
N TYR A 150 16.83 16.47 0.18
CA TYR A 150 17.20 15.40 -0.75
C TYR A 150 18.35 15.81 -1.67
N SER A 151 19.16 14.86 -2.10
CA SER A 151 20.30 15.15 -2.98
C SER A 151 19.88 15.39 -4.43
N THR A 152 18.77 14.78 -4.88
CA THR A 152 18.29 14.89 -6.25
C THR A 152 16.79 15.19 -6.32
N VAL A 153 16.34 15.76 -7.44
CA VAL A 153 14.92 15.94 -7.74
C VAL A 153 14.20 14.58 -7.69
N GLU A 154 14.78 13.54 -8.28
CA GLU A 154 14.19 12.20 -8.29
C GLU A 154 13.92 11.66 -6.87
N GLN A 155 14.90 11.76 -5.97
CA GLN A 155 14.76 11.32 -4.59
C GLN A 155 13.63 12.07 -3.86
N TYR A 156 13.57 13.39 -4.03
CA TYR A 156 12.50 14.19 -3.44
C TYR A 156 11.13 13.81 -4.00
N VAL A 157 10.98 13.75 -5.33
CA VAL A 157 9.69 13.51 -5.97
C VAL A 157 9.16 12.11 -5.64
N GLU A 158 10.02 11.10 -5.60
CA GLU A 158 9.64 9.75 -5.17
C GLU A 158 9.20 9.71 -3.71
N ALA A 159 9.95 10.37 -2.81
CA ALA A 159 9.57 10.46 -1.39
C ALA A 159 8.24 11.20 -1.19
N PHE A 160 8.01 12.29 -1.93
CA PHE A 160 6.77 13.06 -1.89
C PHE A 160 5.58 12.29 -2.45
N LYS A 161 5.76 11.60 -3.59
CA LYS A 161 4.75 10.71 -4.16
C LYS A 161 4.36 9.60 -3.18
N HIS A 162 5.34 9.04 -2.47
CA HIS A 162 5.10 8.03 -1.44
C HIS A 162 4.32 8.60 -0.25
N ALA A 163 4.73 9.75 0.30
CA ALA A 163 4.02 10.40 1.39
C ALA A 163 2.58 10.78 1.00
N TYR A 164 2.37 11.26 -0.22
CA TYR A 164 1.04 11.60 -0.74
C TYR A 164 0.13 10.37 -0.82
N THR A 165 0.63 9.28 -1.40
CA THR A 165 -0.12 8.03 -1.54
C THR A 165 -0.48 7.46 -0.17
N PHE A 166 0.46 7.51 0.77
CA PHE A 166 0.26 7.06 2.13
C PHE A 166 -0.78 7.90 2.88
N ALA A 167 -0.70 9.23 2.80
CA ALA A 167 -1.68 10.10 3.42
C ALA A 167 -3.08 9.90 2.86
N LYS A 168 -3.20 9.68 1.55
CA LYS A 168 -4.48 9.39 0.92
C LYS A 168 -5.10 8.09 1.43
N GLU A 169 -4.31 7.05 1.62
CA GLU A 169 -4.80 5.77 2.14
C GLU A 169 -5.43 5.92 3.53
N PHE A 170 -4.81 6.73 4.39
CA PHE A 170 -5.36 7.05 5.71
C PHE A 170 -6.46 8.11 5.70
N LYS A 171 -6.94 8.54 4.51
CA LYS A 171 -7.94 9.60 4.34
C LYS A 171 -7.53 10.94 4.96
N VAL A 172 -6.22 11.19 5.05
CA VAL A 172 -5.61 12.41 5.59
C VAL A 172 -4.77 13.14 4.54
N GLY A 173 -4.89 12.73 3.28
CA GLY A 173 -4.19 13.33 2.15
C GLY A 173 -4.77 14.68 1.72
N ILE A 174 -3.96 15.44 1.00
CA ILE A 174 -4.39 16.65 0.28
C ILE A 174 -4.99 16.27 -1.07
N SER A 175 -5.73 17.19 -1.70
CA SER A 175 -6.24 16.97 -3.06
C SER A 175 -5.08 16.84 -4.06
N PRO A 176 -5.31 16.19 -5.23
CA PRO A 176 -4.29 16.12 -6.28
C PRO A 176 -3.77 17.51 -6.69
N TYR A 177 -4.64 18.51 -6.74
CA TYR A 177 -4.27 19.89 -7.03
C TYR A 177 -3.36 20.50 -5.95
N CYS A 178 -3.70 20.33 -4.67
CA CYS A 178 -2.84 20.77 -3.57
C CYS A 178 -1.47 20.07 -3.58
N GLY A 179 -1.45 18.77 -3.91
CA GLY A 179 -0.22 18.01 -4.10
C GLY A 179 0.64 18.57 -5.22
N LEU A 180 0.02 18.93 -6.35
CA LEU A 180 0.72 19.57 -7.46
C LEU A 180 1.28 20.94 -7.07
N LEU A 181 0.51 21.80 -6.39
CA LEU A 181 1.00 23.11 -5.96
C LEU A 181 2.22 22.99 -5.02
N HIS A 182 2.19 22.03 -4.10
CA HIS A 182 3.32 21.78 -3.20
C HIS A 182 4.55 21.30 -3.97
N LEU A 183 4.36 20.36 -4.90
CA LEU A 183 5.41 19.86 -5.78
C LEU A 183 6.05 20.99 -6.61
N LEU A 184 5.23 21.85 -7.23
CA LEU A 184 5.69 22.98 -8.05
C LEU A 184 6.50 23.97 -7.22
N LYS A 185 5.99 24.33 -6.03
CA LYS A 185 6.68 25.23 -5.11
C LYS A 185 8.06 24.71 -4.71
N GLU A 186 8.15 23.44 -4.34
CA GLU A 186 9.42 22.85 -3.87
C GLU A 186 10.40 22.61 -5.03
N LEU A 187 9.94 22.53 -6.27
CA LEU A 187 10.78 22.35 -7.46
C LEU A 187 11.09 23.65 -8.23
N GLU A 188 10.56 24.79 -7.81
CA GLU A 188 10.74 26.07 -8.52
C GLU A 188 12.22 26.45 -8.68
N SER A 189 13.04 26.20 -7.66
CA SER A 189 14.48 26.50 -7.72
C SER A 189 15.27 25.58 -8.65
N ASP A 190 14.88 24.31 -8.76
CA ASP A 190 15.58 23.33 -9.60
C ASP A 190 15.07 23.36 -11.05
N LEU A 191 13.75 23.49 -11.24
CA LEU A 191 13.08 23.30 -12.53
C LEU A 191 12.19 24.50 -12.92
N PRO A 192 12.70 25.76 -12.92
CA PRO A 192 11.87 26.95 -13.07
C PRO A 192 11.05 26.95 -14.38
N THR A 193 11.67 26.60 -15.50
CA THR A 193 10.98 26.55 -16.81
C THR A 193 9.86 25.51 -16.84
N TRP A 194 10.08 24.34 -16.23
CA TRP A 194 9.05 23.30 -16.17
C TRP A 194 7.91 23.74 -15.26
N VAL A 195 8.21 24.33 -14.10
CA VAL A 195 7.20 24.86 -13.18
C VAL A 195 6.32 25.90 -13.87
N SER A 196 6.92 26.93 -14.50
CA SER A 196 6.15 27.95 -15.22
C SER A 196 5.33 27.38 -16.37
N THR A 197 5.83 26.33 -17.04
CA THR A 197 5.09 25.65 -18.11
C THR A 197 3.88 24.92 -17.56
N VAL A 198 4.01 24.21 -16.43
CA VAL A 198 2.87 23.53 -15.80
C VAL A 198 1.84 24.54 -15.34
N GLU A 199 2.25 25.60 -14.64
CA GLU A 199 1.36 26.66 -14.15
C GLU A 199 0.59 27.34 -15.28
N CYS A 200 1.24 27.70 -16.40
CA CYS A 200 0.58 28.30 -17.56
C CYS A 200 -0.44 27.38 -18.24
N ASN A 201 -0.27 26.06 -18.12
CA ASN A 201 -1.11 25.07 -18.81
C ASN A 201 -2.19 24.46 -17.90
N LEU A 202 -2.22 24.81 -16.61
CA LEU A 202 -3.27 24.34 -15.72
C LEU A 202 -4.60 25.05 -16.09
N PRO A 203 -5.70 24.30 -16.23
CA PRO A 203 -7.00 24.91 -16.49
C PRO A 203 -7.49 25.69 -15.26
N ASP A 204 -8.30 26.73 -15.47
CA ASP A 204 -8.84 27.58 -14.40
C ASP A 204 -9.59 26.79 -13.32
N ASN A 205 -10.20 25.65 -13.69
CA ASN A 205 -10.93 24.77 -12.79
C ASN A 205 -10.10 23.56 -12.28
N ALA A 206 -8.76 23.61 -12.39
CA ALA A 206 -7.87 22.52 -11.99
C ALA A 206 -8.07 22.07 -10.54
N ALA A 207 -8.43 22.98 -9.63
CA ALA A 207 -8.71 22.66 -8.24
C ALA A 207 -9.83 21.61 -8.07
N ASP A 208 -10.81 21.61 -8.97
CA ASP A 208 -11.97 20.71 -8.94
C ASP A 208 -11.80 19.50 -9.86
N THR A 209 -11.05 19.63 -10.96
CA THR A 209 -11.00 18.61 -12.01
C THR A 209 -9.76 17.74 -11.99
N LEU A 210 -8.64 18.20 -11.41
CA LEU A 210 -7.36 17.50 -11.49
C LEU A 210 -7.44 16.15 -10.76
N GLN A 211 -7.25 15.09 -11.53
CA GLN A 211 -7.33 13.72 -11.05
C GLN A 211 -5.98 13.26 -10.52
N GLU A 212 -6.01 12.29 -9.62
CA GLU A 212 -4.80 11.68 -9.07
C GLU A 212 -3.87 11.14 -10.16
N LYS A 213 -4.41 10.50 -11.19
CA LYS A 213 -3.60 9.99 -12.31
C LYS A 213 -2.81 11.10 -13.01
N GLU A 214 -3.35 12.32 -13.07
CA GLU A 214 -2.70 13.48 -13.69
C GLU A 214 -1.61 14.02 -12.77
N PHE A 215 -1.87 14.11 -11.46
CA PHE A 215 -0.83 14.43 -10.47
C PHE A 215 0.36 13.45 -10.55
N LEU A 216 0.11 12.14 -10.63
CA LEU A 216 1.17 11.14 -10.76
C LEU A 216 1.94 11.26 -12.09
N VAL A 217 1.31 11.74 -13.16
CA VAL A 217 1.99 12.09 -14.41
C VAL A 217 2.90 13.29 -14.19
N TYR A 218 2.46 14.35 -13.50
CA TYR A 218 3.32 15.48 -13.18
C TYR A 218 4.56 15.07 -12.36
N CYS A 219 4.41 14.22 -11.34
CA CYS A 219 5.54 13.65 -10.61
C CYS A 219 6.54 12.97 -11.55
N ARG A 220 6.05 12.11 -12.47
CA ARG A 220 6.93 11.43 -13.44
C ARG A 220 7.66 12.43 -14.35
N THR A 221 6.95 13.42 -14.88
CA THR A 221 7.57 14.43 -15.75
C THR A 221 8.60 15.27 -15.00
N ALA A 222 8.38 15.57 -13.71
CA ALA A 222 9.36 16.29 -12.89
C ALA A 222 10.67 15.51 -12.75
N ILE A 223 10.59 14.20 -12.51
CA ILE A 223 11.76 13.31 -12.48
C ILE A 223 12.50 13.33 -13.83
N GLU A 224 11.76 13.19 -14.94
CA GLU A 224 12.33 13.22 -16.28
C GLU A 224 13.03 14.56 -16.60
N GLN A 225 12.53 15.69 -16.07
CA GLN A 225 13.21 16.98 -16.23
C GLN A 225 14.42 17.11 -15.31
N GLY A 226 14.34 16.66 -14.06
CA GLY A 226 15.47 16.64 -13.13
C GLY A 226 16.66 15.85 -13.66
N ASN A 227 16.40 14.69 -14.28
CA ASN A 227 17.44 13.84 -14.84
C ASN A 227 18.07 14.39 -16.13
N LYS A 228 17.48 15.41 -16.77
CA LYS A 228 18.07 16.09 -17.94
C LYS A 228 19.03 17.22 -17.57
N GLN A 229 18.99 17.71 -16.33
CA GLN A 229 19.85 18.79 -15.86
C GLN A 229 21.15 18.30 -15.20
N MET A 230 21.26 16.99 -14.95
CA MET A 230 22.48 16.29 -14.51
C MET A 230 23.38 15.94 -15.70
#